data_AF-A0A7W9BI39-F1
#
_entry.id   AF-A0A7W9BI39-F1
#
_cell.length_a   1.000
_cell.length_b   1.000
_cell.length_c   1.000
_cell.angle_alpha   90.00
_cell.angle_beta   90.00
_cell.angle_gamma   90.00
#
_symmetry.space_group_name_H-M   'P 1'
#
loop_
_entity.id
_entity.type
_entity.pdbx_description
1 polymer ?
#
loop_
_entity_poly.entity_id
_entity_poly.type
_entity_poly.pdbx_seq_one_letter_code
_entity_poly.pdbx_strand_id
1 'polypeptide(L)'
;MIRLMSAVLATAALVACTEGQPLAGGAPAQASRFYADVFQDKPFDEAAVKVVVSEAGELRTYTLRPCNSGAGVCGATTGAYQVTPDYYVVSGAYPGRTFWLSPGGDGYMSRGGVNTNLAWNEATQ
;
A
#
# COMPACT_ATOMS: atom_id res chain seq x y z
N MET A 1 64.58 -29.36 21.46
CA MET A 1 63.27 -29.70 22.07
C MET A 1 62.19 -28.98 21.28
N ILE A 2 61.44 -29.74 20.47
CA ILE A 2 60.36 -29.26 19.61
C ILE A 2 59.06 -29.44 20.37
N ARG A 3 58.39 -28.36 20.77
CA ARG A 3 56.95 -28.33 21.09
C ARG A 3 56.45 -26.91 20.95
N LEU A 4 55.60 -26.67 19.96
CA LEU A 4 54.28 -26.02 20.10
C LEU A 4 53.70 -25.87 18.70
N MET A 5 53.19 -27.00 18.23
CA MET A 5 52.21 -27.09 17.17
C MET A 5 50.86 -26.60 17.73
N SER A 6 50.11 -25.93 16.86
CA SER A 6 48.64 -26.02 16.79
C SER A 6 47.82 -25.30 17.87
N ALA A 7 47.53 -24.02 17.63
CA ALA A 7 46.32 -23.38 18.15
C ALA A 7 45.90 -22.15 17.30
N VAL A 8 45.85 -22.29 15.98
CA VAL A 8 45.22 -21.28 15.10
C VAL A 8 44.29 -22.00 14.12
N LEU A 9 43.27 -22.67 14.65
CA LEU A 9 42.23 -23.35 13.86
C LEU A 9 40.99 -23.55 14.72
N ALA A 10 40.43 -22.48 15.29
CA ALA A 10 39.18 -22.59 16.04
C ALA A 10 38.26 -21.35 15.98
N THR A 11 38.58 -20.33 15.16
CA THR A 11 37.75 -19.10 15.05
C THR A 11 37.16 -18.85 13.67
N ALA A 12 37.40 -19.72 12.68
CA ALA A 12 36.82 -19.57 11.34
C ALA A 12 35.47 -20.30 11.14
N ALA A 13 34.94 -21.00 12.16
CA ALA A 13 33.74 -21.84 12.04
C ALA A 13 32.41 -21.16 12.42
N LEU A 14 32.39 -19.82 12.59
CA LEU A 14 31.16 -19.06 12.90
C LEU A 14 30.68 -18.17 11.75
N VAL A 15 31.33 -18.21 10.57
CA VAL A 15 30.99 -17.36 9.42
C VAL A 15 30.37 -18.17 8.25
N ALA A 16 30.18 -19.47 8.41
CA ALA A 16 29.47 -20.29 7.43
C ALA A 16 28.08 -20.68 7.96
N CYS A 17 27.06 -20.48 7.14
CA CYS A 17 25.63 -20.78 7.39
C CYS A 17 24.82 -19.65 8.05
N THR A 18 24.93 -18.42 7.53
CA THR A 18 23.68 -17.71 7.19
C THR A 18 23.56 -17.71 5.68
N GLU A 19 23.29 -18.90 5.13
CA GLU A 19 22.70 -18.98 3.80
C GLU A 19 21.47 -18.08 3.87
N GLY A 20 21.44 -17.06 3.02
CA GLY A 20 20.40 -16.04 2.98
C GLY A 20 19.05 -16.70 2.68
N GLN A 21 18.44 -17.30 3.69
CA GLN A 21 17.06 -17.74 3.63
C GLN A 21 16.26 -16.46 3.39
N PRO A 22 15.50 -16.36 2.29
CA PRO A 22 14.51 -15.31 2.19
C PRO A 22 13.66 -15.40 3.45
N LEU A 23 13.41 -14.24 4.10
CA LEU A 23 12.52 -14.17 5.26
C LEU A 23 11.26 -14.97 4.92
N ALA A 24 11.07 -16.08 5.63
CA ALA A 24 9.97 -16.99 5.35
C ALA A 24 8.68 -16.26 5.74
N GLY A 25 7.95 -15.78 4.72
CA GLY A 25 6.82 -14.88 4.91
C GLY A 25 7.30 -13.44 4.95
N GLY A 26 6.66 -12.57 4.16
CA GLY A 26 7.02 -11.15 4.06
C GLY A 26 7.02 -10.43 5.41
N ALA A 27 7.31 -9.13 5.38
CA ALA A 27 7.32 -8.32 6.60
C ALA A 27 5.99 -8.49 7.37
N PRO A 28 6.04 -8.60 8.72
CA PRO A 28 4.83 -8.65 9.52
C PRO A 28 3.95 -7.43 9.20
N ALA A 29 2.61 -7.58 9.25
CA ALA A 29 1.69 -6.53 8.82
C ALA A 29 1.98 -5.15 9.48
N GLN A 30 2.44 -5.14 10.72
CA GLN A 30 2.85 -3.92 11.42
C GLN A 30 4.07 -3.24 10.77
N ALA A 31 5.07 -4.01 10.34
CA ALA A 31 6.23 -3.48 9.64
C ALA A 31 5.86 -2.99 8.24
N SER A 32 4.99 -3.71 7.51
CA SER A 32 4.49 -3.26 6.21
C SER A 32 3.71 -1.95 6.32
N ARG A 33 2.83 -1.83 7.33
CA ARG A 33 2.07 -0.60 7.60
C ARG A 33 2.98 0.55 8.02
N PHE A 34 3.98 0.29 8.86
CA PHE A 34 4.97 1.30 9.21
C PHE A 34 5.74 1.79 7.98
N TYR A 35 6.16 0.87 7.10
CA TYR A 35 6.82 1.25 5.87
C TYR A 35 5.90 2.10 4.97
N ALA A 36 4.65 1.67 4.80
CA ALA A 36 3.65 2.42 4.04
C ALA A 36 3.41 3.82 4.61
N ASP A 37 3.32 3.94 5.94
CA ASP A 37 3.09 5.22 6.61
C ASP A 37 4.24 6.22 6.44
N VAL A 38 5.48 5.73 6.34
CA VAL A 38 6.70 6.57 6.31
C VAL A 38 7.22 6.81 4.88
N PHE A 39 7.03 5.87 3.96
CA PHE A 39 7.72 5.87 2.67
C PHE A 39 6.80 5.85 1.44
N GLN A 40 5.49 5.71 1.62
CA GLN A 40 4.56 5.70 0.50
C GLN A 40 3.64 6.91 0.53
N ASP A 41 3.29 7.38 -0.66
CA ASP A 41 2.30 8.44 -0.84
C ASP A 41 0.96 7.97 -0.29
N LYS A 42 0.29 8.84 0.48
CA LYS A 42 -1.05 8.58 0.97
C LYS A 42 -2.06 9.35 0.12
N PRO A 43 -3.21 8.74 -0.18
CA PRO A 43 -4.30 9.43 -0.85
C PRO A 43 -4.65 10.74 -0.15
N PHE A 44 -4.77 11.81 -0.93
CA PHE A 44 -5.16 13.16 -0.52
C PHE A 44 -4.12 13.94 0.29
N ASP A 45 -2.86 13.49 0.36
CA ASP A 45 -1.80 14.26 1.03
C ASP A 45 -1.51 15.58 0.32
N GLU A 46 -1.59 15.60 -1.01
CA GLU A 46 -1.22 16.76 -1.83
C GLU A 46 -2.39 17.37 -2.61
N ALA A 47 -3.29 16.54 -3.15
CA ALA A 47 -4.30 16.99 -4.10
C ALA A 47 -5.56 16.11 -4.12
N ALA A 48 -6.33 16.27 -5.19
CA ALA A 48 -7.40 15.34 -5.53
C ALA A 48 -6.80 14.06 -6.12
N VAL A 49 -7.35 12.91 -5.79
CA VAL A 49 -6.89 11.62 -6.32
C VAL A 49 -7.60 11.29 -7.64
N LYS A 50 -6.84 10.84 -8.63
CA LYS A 50 -7.37 10.19 -9.84
C LYS A 50 -7.23 8.69 -9.71
N VAL A 51 -8.35 7.98 -9.84
CA VAL A 51 -8.42 6.52 -9.82
C VAL A 51 -8.63 6.00 -11.23
N VAL A 52 -7.89 4.98 -11.62
CA VAL A 52 -8.03 4.29 -12.90
C VAL A 52 -8.36 2.83 -12.64
N VAL A 53 -9.43 2.32 -13.25
CA VAL A 53 -9.91 0.94 -13.09
C VAL A 53 -10.55 0.44 -14.39
N SER A 54 -10.43 -0.85 -14.68
CA SER A 54 -11.11 -1.47 -15.82
C SER A 54 -12.53 -1.87 -15.44
N GLU A 55 -13.55 -1.25 -16.02
CA GLU A 55 -14.96 -1.58 -15.78
C GLU A 55 -15.62 -1.99 -17.09
N ALA A 56 -16.21 -3.19 -17.13
CA ALA A 56 -16.87 -3.74 -18.33
C ALA A 56 -15.97 -3.76 -19.59
N GLY A 57 -14.66 -3.98 -19.42
CA GLY A 57 -13.70 -4.03 -20.52
C GLY A 57 -13.17 -2.66 -20.97
N GLU A 58 -13.62 -1.57 -20.33
CA GLU A 58 -13.15 -0.23 -20.63
C GLU A 58 -12.37 0.36 -19.45
N LEU A 59 -11.34 1.14 -19.77
CA LEU A 59 -10.62 1.89 -18.76
C LEU A 59 -11.46 3.11 -18.33
N ARG A 60 -11.76 3.19 -17.04
CA ARG A 60 -12.51 4.31 -16.45
C ARG A 60 -11.61 5.08 -15.50
N THR A 61 -11.75 6.41 -15.54
CA THR A 61 -11.07 7.32 -14.62
C THR A 61 -12.09 8.02 -13.73
N TYR A 62 -11.87 7.97 -12.42
CA TYR A 62 -12.64 8.67 -11.41
C TYR A 62 -11.78 9.75 -10.75
N THR A 63 -12.39 10.85 -10.31
CA THR A 63 -11.68 11.89 -9.55
C THR A 63 -12.34 12.04 -8.19
N LEU A 64 -11.55 11.88 -7.14
CA LEU A 64 -11.94 11.98 -5.75
C LEU A 64 -11.25 13.21 -5.17
N ARG A 65 -12.01 14.10 -4.53
CA ARG A 65 -11.44 15.31 -3.92
C ARG A 65 -11.95 15.48 -2.50
N PRO A 66 -11.10 15.82 -1.51
CA PRO A 66 -11.58 16.23 -0.20
C PRO A 66 -12.58 17.38 -0.34
N CYS A 67 -13.67 17.34 0.43
CA CYS A 67 -14.69 18.39 0.44
C CYS A 67 -15.36 18.50 1.81
N ASN A 68 -16.26 19.47 1.98
CA ASN A 68 -16.90 19.78 3.27
C ASN A 68 -15.88 19.98 4.41
N SER A 69 -14.86 20.79 4.14
CA SER A 69 -13.75 21.05 5.08
C SER A 69 -13.01 19.78 5.53
N GLY A 70 -12.92 18.78 4.64
CA GLY A 70 -12.25 17.50 4.90
C GLY A 70 -13.13 16.43 5.53
N ALA A 71 -14.40 16.73 5.84
CA ALA A 71 -15.33 15.77 6.44
C ALA A 71 -15.87 14.73 5.45
N GLY A 72 -15.64 14.90 4.14
CA GLY A 72 -16.05 13.94 3.12
C GLY A 72 -15.18 14.00 1.86
N VAL A 73 -15.48 13.10 0.93
CA VAL A 73 -14.79 13.03 -0.37
C VAL A 73 -15.83 13.15 -1.48
N CYS A 74 -15.64 14.14 -2.34
CA CYS A 74 -16.54 14.44 -3.45
C CYS A 74 -16.05 13.78 -4.74
N GLY A 75 -16.97 13.12 -5.43
CA GLY A 75 -16.82 12.65 -6.80
C GLY A 75 -17.93 13.24 -7.67
N ALA A 76 -18.82 12.37 -8.15
CA ALA A 76 -20.11 12.76 -8.72
C ALA A 76 -21.09 13.24 -7.63
N THR A 77 -21.00 12.63 -6.45
CA THR A 77 -21.75 13.01 -5.23
C THR A 77 -20.79 13.13 -4.05
N THR A 78 -21.31 13.60 -2.92
CA THR A 78 -20.56 13.58 -1.65
C THR A 78 -20.56 12.16 -1.09
N GLY A 79 -19.38 11.61 -0.87
CA GLY A 79 -19.16 10.32 -0.26
C GLY A 79 -18.60 10.41 1.16
N ALA A 80 -18.66 9.28 1.85
CA ALA A 80 -17.99 9.09 3.13
C ALA A 80 -16.53 8.67 2.92
N TYR A 81 -15.70 9.06 3.88
CA TYR A 81 -14.28 8.77 3.93
C TYR A 81 -13.94 8.11 5.25
N GLN A 82 -13.24 6.98 5.20
CA GLN A 82 -12.81 6.23 6.38
C GLN A 82 -11.39 5.74 6.16
N VAL A 83 -10.55 5.90 7.19
CA VAL A 83 -9.21 5.31 7.20
C VAL A 83 -9.25 4.00 7.99
N THR A 84 -8.65 2.97 7.43
CA THR A 84 -8.43 1.65 8.05
C THR A 84 -6.92 1.39 8.16
N PRO A 85 -6.48 0.33 8.84
CA PRO A 85 -5.04 0.05 8.94
C PRO A 85 -4.32 -0.14 7.60
N ASP A 86 -5.03 -0.55 6.55
CA ASP A 86 -4.43 -0.92 5.26
C ASP A 86 -4.95 -0.06 4.09
N TYR A 87 -6.06 0.68 4.28
CA TYR A 87 -6.74 1.39 3.20
C TYR A 87 -7.38 2.69 3.61
N TYR A 88 -7.46 3.59 2.64
CA TYR A 88 -8.32 4.76 2.61
C TYR A 88 -9.58 4.42 1.81
N VAL A 89 -10.72 4.39 2.50
CA VAL A 89 -11.98 3.88 1.96
C VAL A 89 -12.90 5.04 1.63
N VAL A 90 -13.25 5.16 0.35
CA VAL A 90 -14.19 6.17 -0.16
C VAL A 90 -15.43 5.48 -0.68
N SER A 91 -16.58 5.77 -0.08
CA SER A 91 -17.87 5.20 -0.48
C SER A 91 -18.87 6.29 -0.81
N GLY A 92 -19.78 6.04 -1.76
CA GLY A 92 -20.87 6.97 -2.09
C GLY A 92 -20.45 8.22 -2.87
N ALA A 93 -19.16 8.41 -3.18
CA ALA A 93 -18.69 9.47 -4.08
C ALA A 93 -19.11 9.21 -5.55
N TYR A 94 -19.31 7.94 -5.90
CA TYR A 94 -19.91 7.47 -7.14
C TYR A 94 -20.92 6.35 -6.83
N PRO A 95 -22.14 6.36 -7.40
CA PRO A 95 -23.16 5.38 -7.07
C PRO A 95 -22.71 3.93 -7.23
N GLY A 96 -22.94 3.13 -6.19
CA GLY A 96 -22.65 1.69 -6.16
C GLY A 96 -21.17 1.32 -6.15
N ARG A 97 -20.26 2.28 -5.93
CA ARG A 97 -18.81 2.06 -5.94
C ARG A 97 -18.20 2.44 -4.60
N THR A 98 -17.31 1.59 -4.12
CA THR A 98 -16.43 1.87 -2.99
C THR A 98 -14.99 1.70 -3.45
N PHE A 99 -14.17 2.73 -3.24
CA PHE A 99 -12.75 2.71 -3.57
C PHE A 99 -11.95 2.42 -2.31
N TRP A 100 -11.11 1.39 -2.37
CA TRP A 100 -10.17 1.00 -1.33
C TRP A 100 -8.78 1.34 -1.84
N LEU A 101 -8.28 2.50 -1.42
CA LEU A 101 -7.00 3.03 -1.87
C LEU A 101 -5.94 2.61 -0.87
N SER A 102 -4.99 1.78 -1.29
CA SER A 102 -3.81 1.43 -0.51
C SER A 102 -2.76 2.55 -0.66
N PRO A 103 -1.92 2.81 0.35
CA PRO A 103 -0.75 3.66 0.18
C PRO A 103 0.11 3.22 -1.01
N GLY A 104 0.73 4.17 -1.71
CA GLY A 104 1.66 3.87 -2.81
C GLY A 104 1.03 3.62 -4.18
N GLY A 105 -0.24 4.02 -4.39
CA GLY A 105 -0.82 4.15 -5.73
C GLY A 105 -1.64 2.96 -6.24
N ASP A 106 -1.97 1.99 -5.40
CA ASP A 106 -2.75 0.80 -5.78
C ASP A 106 -4.03 0.61 -4.92
N GLY A 107 -4.75 -0.48 -5.18
CA GLY A 107 -5.92 -0.87 -4.40
C GLY A 107 -6.97 -1.58 -5.23
N TYR A 108 -8.23 -1.49 -4.80
CA TYR A 108 -9.36 -2.03 -5.56
C TYR A 108 -10.65 -1.21 -5.44
N MET A 109 -11.48 -1.28 -6.47
CA MET A 109 -12.86 -0.80 -6.44
C MET A 109 -13.79 -1.97 -6.20
N SER A 110 -14.70 -1.85 -5.23
CA SER A 110 -15.79 -2.79 -5.01
C SER A 110 -17.10 -2.26 -5.61
N ARG A 111 -17.78 -3.09 -6.41
CA ARG A 111 -19.09 -2.78 -6.98
C ARG A 111 -19.94 -4.06 -7.05
N GLY A 112 -21.06 -4.07 -6.33
CA GLY A 112 -21.96 -5.24 -6.29
C GLY A 112 -21.26 -6.53 -5.83
N GLY A 113 -20.29 -6.42 -4.92
CA GLY A 113 -19.51 -7.55 -4.41
C GLY A 113 -18.34 -7.99 -5.30
N VAL A 114 -18.18 -7.41 -6.49
CA VAL A 114 -17.03 -7.66 -7.36
C VAL A 114 -15.93 -6.66 -7.04
N ASN A 115 -14.73 -7.17 -6.78
CA ASN A 115 -13.53 -6.35 -6.58
C ASN A 115 -12.71 -6.30 -7.86
N THR A 116 -12.32 -5.10 -8.26
CA THR A 116 -11.48 -4.87 -9.44
C THR A 116 -10.28 -4.04 -9.05
N ASN A 117 -9.09 -4.51 -9.40
CA ASN A 117 -7.85 -3.79 -9.13
C ASN A 117 -7.89 -2.40 -9.77
N LEU A 118 -7.42 -1.42 -9.02
CA LEU A 118 -7.27 -0.05 -9.48
C LEU A 118 -5.82 0.40 -9.31
N ALA A 119 -5.48 1.46 -10.02
CA ALA A 119 -4.34 2.30 -9.71
C ALA A 119 -4.85 3.70 -9.38
N TRP A 120 -4.11 4.43 -8.56
CA TRP A 120 -4.41 5.83 -8.28
C TRP A 120 -3.14 6.66 -8.24
N ASN A 121 -3.29 7.96 -8.48
CA ASN A 121 -2.26 8.94 -8.25
C ASN A 121 -2.90 10.29 -7.88
N GLU A 122 -2.13 11.17 -7.25
CA GLU A 122 -2.54 12.55 -7.03
C GLU A 122 -2.66 13.29 -8.38
N ALA A 123 -3.71 14.09 -8.52
CA ALA A 123 -3.89 14.96 -9.65
C ALA A 123 -2.89 16.12 -9.52
N THR A 124 -1.86 16.13 -10.35
CA THR A 124 -0.97 17.28 -10.51
C THR A 124 -1.81 18.55 -10.70
N GLN A 125 -1.53 19.58 -9.89
CA GLN A 125 -2.14 20.90 -10.03
C GLN A 125 -1.76 21.57 -11.34
#